data_AF-A0A2V5WW51-F1
#
_entry.id   AF-A0A2V5WW51-F1
#
_cell.length_a   1.000
_cell.length_b   1.000
_cell.length_c   1.000
_cell.angle_alpha   90.00
_cell.angle_beta   90.00
_cell.angle_gamma   90.00
#
_symmetry.space_group_name_H-M   'P 1'
#
loop_
_entity.id
_entity.type
_entity.pdbx_description
1 polymer ?
#
loop_
_entity_poly.entity_id
_entity_poly.type
_entity_poly.pdbx_seq_one_letter_code
_entity_poly.pdbx_strand_id
1 'polypeptide(L)'
;MRVKARIAIDELLPDAFELELNEINSTFPFMSKTKCGFGGPLRRRPAFTLIELLVVIAIIAILASLLLPALAKAKAKAQQTDCINTLRQLGLATIMYVGDNRAYPGSLDVQNGVYVWPTRLFTQMGTNRSVYRCPAAASDSAWDTNLNKTLGRPGDPWAVTPNTRFSLGYNDWGLGQSILADLRKPQLGLGGDVNGGFFHGNVKDSDVVSPTQMLMLADARAEKSDMGAYEASLDPTQNVQWPGNRHNRRTDILFADGHAESARRKNVIDPVKDNIWRSRWNNDNQPHNELTWTVNWTAEAMLDR
;
A
#
# COMPACT_ATOMS: atom_id res chain seq x y z
N MET A 1 -4.26 -16.34 -46.46
CA MET A 1 -3.33 -16.94 -45.48
C MET A 1 -2.17 -15.97 -45.25
N ARG A 2 -1.82 -15.72 -43.97
CA ARG A 2 -0.79 -14.78 -43.44
C ARG A 2 -1.21 -13.33 -43.18
N VAL A 3 -1.70 -13.14 -41.95
CA VAL A 3 -1.64 -11.91 -41.15
C VAL A 3 -0.16 -11.62 -40.81
N LYS A 4 0.30 -10.37 -40.97
CA LYS A 4 1.58 -9.89 -40.44
C LYS A 4 1.31 -8.78 -39.43
N ALA A 5 1.62 -9.07 -38.16
CA ALA A 5 1.76 -8.09 -37.09
C ALA A 5 3.07 -7.29 -37.30
N ARG A 6 2.99 -5.96 -37.21
CA ARG A 6 4.13 -5.06 -37.01
C ARG A 6 3.86 -4.33 -35.70
N ILE A 7 4.64 -4.66 -34.67
CA ILE A 7 4.76 -3.87 -33.45
C ILE A 7 5.99 -2.98 -33.67
N ALA A 8 5.75 -1.67 -33.63
CA ALA A 8 6.76 -0.64 -33.52
C ALA A 8 7.21 -0.56 -32.06
N ILE A 9 8.52 -0.65 -31.83
CA ILE A 9 9.18 -0.27 -30.58
C ILE A 9 10.25 0.72 -31.00
N ASP A 10 9.84 1.97 -31.20
CA ASP A 10 10.72 3.12 -31.37
C ASP A 10 9.98 4.30 -30.75
N GLU A 11 10.27 4.60 -29.49
CA GLU A 11 10.28 5.93 -28.87
C GLU A 11 10.36 5.81 -27.34
N LEU A 12 11.36 6.51 -26.75
CA LEU A 12 11.63 6.79 -25.33
C LEU A 12 12.91 6.15 -24.75
N LEU A 13 14.06 6.66 -25.19
CA LEU A 13 15.25 6.86 -24.34
C LEU A 13 15.83 8.26 -24.66
N PRO A 14 16.24 9.06 -23.65
CA PRO A 14 16.58 10.48 -23.82
C PRO A 14 17.99 10.75 -24.38
N ASP A 15 18.09 11.85 -25.12
CA ASP A 15 19.23 12.42 -25.86
C ASP A 15 20.43 12.89 -25.01
N ALA A 16 20.98 12.05 -24.13
CA ALA A 16 22.09 12.45 -23.25
C ALA A 16 23.38 11.62 -23.39
N PHE A 17 23.51 10.76 -24.41
CA PHE A 17 24.66 9.84 -24.53
C PHE A 17 25.47 9.95 -25.84
N GLU A 18 25.22 10.95 -26.69
CA GLU A 18 25.91 11.09 -27.99
C GLU A 18 27.06 12.11 -28.05
N LEU A 19 27.46 12.75 -26.94
CA LEU A 19 28.47 13.83 -26.99
C LEU A 19 29.91 13.45 -26.56
N GLU A 20 30.22 12.19 -26.27
CA GLU A 20 31.59 11.79 -25.88
C GLU A 20 32.38 10.94 -26.90
N LEU A 21 31.87 10.71 -28.12
CA LEU A 21 32.54 9.82 -29.08
C LEU A 21 33.30 10.49 -30.25
N ASN A 22 33.33 11.83 -30.33
CA ASN A 22 33.95 12.53 -31.47
C ASN A 22 35.29 13.23 -31.20
N GLU A 23 35.92 13.08 -30.02
CA GLU A 23 37.25 13.67 -29.75
C GLU A 23 38.42 12.67 -29.64
N ILE A 24 38.20 11.35 -29.82
CA ILE A 24 39.26 10.34 -29.58
C ILE A 24 39.94 9.86 -30.88
N ASN A 25 39.96 10.65 -31.96
CA ASN A 25 40.50 10.22 -33.26
C ASN A 25 41.68 11.02 -33.83
N SER A 26 42.34 11.91 -33.08
CA SER A 26 43.34 12.83 -33.69
C SER A 26 44.75 12.88 -33.10
N THR A 27 45.17 12.00 -32.18
CA THR A 27 46.54 12.10 -31.65
C THR A 27 47.17 10.78 -31.22
N PHE A 28 47.59 9.92 -32.16
CA PHE A 28 48.74 9.02 -31.90
C PHE A 28 49.57 8.78 -33.18
N PRO A 29 50.88 9.06 -33.17
CA PRO A 29 51.73 8.85 -34.33
C PRO A 29 52.05 7.36 -34.52
N PHE A 30 51.94 6.94 -35.78
CA PHE A 30 52.39 5.67 -36.31
C PHE A 30 53.88 5.46 -36.02
N MET A 31 54.21 4.50 -35.13
CA MET A 31 55.58 4.10 -34.86
C MET A 31 55.77 2.58 -34.94
N SER A 32 56.55 2.20 -35.95
CA SER A 32 57.56 1.13 -36.00
C SER A 32 57.17 -0.32 -35.67
N LYS A 33 57.36 -1.17 -36.69
CA LYS A 33 57.43 -2.63 -36.59
C LYS A 33 58.55 -3.07 -35.64
N THR A 34 58.21 -3.38 -34.39
CA THR A 34 59.10 -4.14 -33.52
C THR A 34 58.97 -5.63 -33.86
N LYS A 35 60.04 -6.21 -34.42
CA LYS A 35 60.21 -7.66 -34.53
C LYS A 35 60.26 -8.26 -33.12
N CYS A 36 59.17 -8.86 -32.67
CA CYS A 36 59.20 -9.78 -31.52
C CYS A 36 59.69 -11.14 -31.98
N GLY A 37 61.02 -11.34 -31.96
CA GLY A 37 61.61 -12.66 -31.88
C GLY A 37 61.74 -13.06 -30.43
N PHE A 38 60.88 -13.96 -29.94
CA PHE A 38 61.15 -14.84 -28.79
C PHE A 38 60.28 -16.09 -28.92
N GLY A 39 60.90 -17.15 -29.45
CA GLY A 39 60.33 -18.50 -29.52
C GLY A 39 60.36 -19.18 -28.16
N GLY A 40 59.48 -18.77 -27.26
CA GLY A 40 59.09 -19.58 -26.10
C GLY A 40 57.81 -20.38 -26.45
N PRO A 41 57.68 -21.65 -26.03
CA PRO A 41 56.43 -22.37 -26.27
C PRO A 41 55.28 -21.62 -25.58
N LEU A 42 54.34 -21.10 -26.38
CA LEU A 42 53.07 -20.59 -25.87
C LEU A 42 52.40 -21.75 -25.16
N ARG A 43 52.47 -21.79 -23.83
CA ARG A 43 51.65 -22.66 -23.00
C ARG A 43 50.21 -22.40 -23.42
N ARG A 44 49.64 -23.33 -24.19
CA ARG A 44 48.22 -23.33 -24.53
C ARG A 44 47.47 -23.32 -23.20
N ARG A 45 46.94 -22.17 -22.82
CA ARG A 45 46.03 -22.11 -21.68
C ARG A 45 44.85 -23.00 -22.04
N PRO A 46 44.42 -23.91 -21.15
CA PRO A 46 43.25 -24.72 -21.42
C PRO A 46 42.07 -23.78 -21.71
N ALA A 47 41.48 -23.92 -22.89
CA ALA A 47 40.27 -23.21 -23.25
C ALA A 47 39.10 -23.87 -22.51
N PHE A 48 38.20 -23.06 -21.95
CA PHE A 48 36.99 -23.54 -21.29
C PHE A 48 36.19 -24.40 -22.26
N THR A 49 35.82 -25.61 -21.83
CA THR A 49 34.96 -26.48 -22.60
C THR A 49 33.50 -26.06 -22.43
N LEU A 50 32.68 -26.31 -23.45
CA LEU A 50 31.23 -26.05 -23.40
C LEU A 50 30.54 -26.85 -22.27
N ILE A 51 31.08 -28.04 -21.95
CA ILE A 51 30.59 -28.90 -20.86
C ILE A 51 30.84 -28.26 -19.49
N GLU A 52 32.03 -27.71 -19.25
CA GLU A 52 32.36 -27.03 -17.99
C GLU A 52 31.44 -25.84 -17.73
N LEU A 53 31.15 -25.04 -18.77
CA LEU A 53 30.21 -23.93 -18.66
C LEU A 53 28.78 -24.41 -18.36
N LEU A 54 28.33 -25.48 -19.04
CA LEU A 54 27.01 -26.06 -18.84
C LEU A 54 26.80 -26.60 -17.42
N VAL A 55 27.78 -27.29 -16.85
CA VAL A 55 27.69 -27.81 -15.48
C VAL A 55 27.62 -26.67 -14.47
N VAL A 56 28.37 -25.59 -14.66
CA VAL A 56 28.35 -24.43 -13.75
C VAL A 56 26.99 -23.74 -13.76
N ILE A 57 26.42 -23.46 -14.94
CA ILE A 57 25.08 -22.85 -15.00
C ILE A 57 24.00 -23.79 -14.45
N ALA A 58 24.16 -25.11 -14.61
CA ALA A 58 23.24 -26.10 -14.04
C ALA A 58 23.27 -26.06 -12.50
N ILE A 59 24.46 -25.99 -11.89
CA ILE A 59 24.60 -25.87 -10.43
C ILE A 59 24.01 -24.55 -9.94
N ILE A 60 24.30 -23.42 -10.60
CA ILE A 60 23.74 -22.11 -10.25
C ILE A 60 22.21 -22.14 -10.34
N ALA A 61 21.65 -22.75 -11.38
CA ALA A 61 20.20 -22.87 -11.56
C ALA A 61 19.53 -23.68 -10.43
N ILE A 62 20.14 -24.81 -10.03
CA ILE A 62 19.65 -25.62 -8.90
C ILE A 62 19.67 -24.79 -7.61
N LEU A 63 20.78 -24.13 -7.30
CA LEU A 63 20.92 -23.32 -6.09
C LEU A 63 19.94 -22.14 -6.08
N ALA A 64 19.81 -21.42 -7.20
CA ALA A 64 18.87 -20.30 -7.34
C ALA A 64 17.42 -20.77 -7.16
N SER A 65 17.05 -21.94 -7.71
CA SER A 65 15.68 -22.48 -7.59
C SER A 65 15.24 -22.70 -6.14
N LEU A 66 16.18 -23.02 -5.23
CA LEU A 66 15.91 -23.22 -3.81
C LEU A 66 15.91 -21.90 -3.02
N LEU A 67 16.67 -20.90 -3.48
CA LEU A 67 16.80 -19.60 -2.81
C LEU A 67 15.65 -18.64 -3.14
N LEU A 68 15.15 -18.63 -4.38
CA LEU A 68 14.12 -17.68 -4.81
C LEU A 68 12.83 -17.75 -3.97
N PRO A 69 12.27 -18.93 -3.61
CA PRO A 69 11.09 -19.00 -2.76
C PRO A 69 11.36 -18.49 -1.33
N ALA A 70 12.55 -18.73 -0.78
CA ALA A 70 12.93 -18.27 0.54
C ALA A 70 13.10 -16.74 0.57
N LEU A 71 13.78 -16.17 -0.43
CA LEU A 71 13.97 -14.73 -0.57
C LEU A 71 12.64 -13.99 -0.79
N ALA A 72 11.74 -14.54 -1.60
CA ALA A 72 10.41 -13.98 -1.80
C ALA A 72 9.61 -13.90 -0.49
N LYS A 73 9.64 -14.96 0.33
CA LYS A 73 9.01 -14.98 1.67
C LYS A 73 9.67 -13.97 2.62
N ALA A 74 11.00 -13.89 2.61
CA ALA A 74 11.73 -12.93 3.45
C ALA A 74 11.38 -11.49 3.08
N LYS A 75 11.34 -11.16 1.78
CA LYS A 75 10.93 -9.84 1.27
C LYS A 75 9.49 -9.49 1.69
N ALA A 76 8.54 -10.41 1.51
CA ALA A 76 7.16 -10.19 1.90
C ALA A 76 7.01 -9.93 3.41
N LYS A 77 7.79 -10.65 4.24
CA LYS A 77 7.80 -10.44 5.69
C LYS A 77 8.46 -9.12 6.09
N ALA A 78 9.51 -8.70 5.38
CA ALA A 78 10.12 -7.39 5.58
C ALA A 78 9.12 -6.26 5.27
N GLN A 79 8.44 -6.32 4.12
CA GLN A 79 7.40 -5.35 3.76
C GLN A 79 6.25 -5.30 4.78
N GLN A 80 5.85 -6.44 5.34
CA GLN A 80 4.87 -6.48 6.43
C GLN A 80 5.39 -5.78 7.69
N THR A 81 6.64 -6.04 8.07
CA THR A 81 7.26 -5.42 9.25
C THR A 81 7.33 -3.90 9.08
N ASP A 82 7.67 -3.44 7.88
CA ASP A 82 7.67 -2.02 7.52
C ASP A 82 6.25 -1.43 7.58
N CYS A 83 5.23 -2.14 7.09
CA CYS A 83 3.82 -1.72 7.20
C CYS A 83 3.40 -1.51 8.66
N ILE A 84 3.67 -2.48 9.54
CA ILE A 84 3.39 -2.38 10.98
C ILE A 84 4.12 -1.20 11.61
N ASN A 85 5.38 -0.95 11.23
CA ASN A 85 6.13 0.20 11.74
C ASN A 85 5.55 1.53 11.25
N THR A 86 5.06 1.59 10.02
CA THR A 86 4.32 2.73 9.49
C THR A 86 3.03 2.97 10.28
N LEU A 87 2.25 1.92 10.56
CA LEU A 87 1.04 2.01 11.38
C LEU A 87 1.34 2.55 12.77
N ARG A 88 2.40 2.07 13.44
CA ARG A 88 2.82 2.59 14.75
C ARG A 88 3.19 4.07 14.72
N GLN A 89 3.85 4.54 13.65
CA GLN A 89 4.13 5.97 13.48
C GLN A 89 2.84 6.78 13.35
N LEU A 90 1.87 6.28 12.58
CA LEU A 90 0.54 6.90 12.49
C LEU A 90 -0.23 6.84 13.82
N GLY A 91 -0.05 5.79 14.63
CA GLY A 91 -0.59 5.69 15.98
C GLY A 91 -0.07 6.78 16.90
N LEU A 92 1.24 7.00 16.92
CA LEU A 92 1.83 8.11 17.68
C LEU A 92 1.31 9.48 17.21
N ALA A 93 1.23 9.68 15.90
CA ALA A 93 0.68 10.91 15.32
C ALA A 93 -0.78 11.14 15.72
N THR A 94 -1.57 10.06 15.78
CA THR A 94 -2.97 10.11 16.18
C THR A 94 -3.11 10.45 17.65
N ILE A 95 -2.32 9.84 18.53
CA ILE A 95 -2.33 10.15 19.97
C ILE A 95 -2.02 11.63 20.20
N MET A 96 -1.00 12.16 19.51
CA MET A 96 -0.68 13.60 19.56
C MET A 96 -1.84 14.46 19.05
N TYR A 97 -2.41 14.09 17.89
CA TYR A 97 -3.56 14.78 17.32
C TYR A 97 -4.76 14.80 18.27
N VAL A 98 -5.11 13.68 18.89
CA VAL A 98 -6.23 13.55 19.83
C VAL A 98 -5.96 14.39 21.08
N GLY A 99 -4.71 14.43 21.57
CA GLY A 99 -4.31 15.31 22.68
C GLY A 99 -4.54 16.79 22.38
N ASP A 100 -4.20 17.23 21.17
CA ASP A 100 -4.34 18.63 20.75
C ASP A 100 -5.79 19.01 20.40
N ASN A 101 -6.52 18.12 19.72
CA ASN A 101 -7.83 18.40 19.12
C ASN A 101 -9.01 17.87 19.95
N ARG A 102 -8.74 17.06 20.98
CA ARG A 102 -9.73 16.40 21.86
C ARG A 102 -10.72 15.47 21.14
N ALA A 103 -10.39 15.06 19.93
CA ALA A 103 -11.20 14.22 19.07
C ALA A 103 -10.31 13.43 18.11
N TYR A 104 -10.81 12.31 17.62
CA TYR A 104 -10.18 11.55 16.53
C TYR A 104 -10.21 12.33 15.19
N PRO A 105 -9.28 12.05 14.25
CA PRO A 105 -9.06 12.90 13.08
C PRO A 105 -10.26 13.00 12.14
N GLY A 106 -11.04 11.93 12.02
CA GLY A 106 -12.19 11.80 11.13
C GLY A 106 -11.93 12.19 9.68
N SER A 107 -12.98 12.21 8.88
CA SER A 107 -12.97 12.70 7.50
C SER A 107 -13.79 13.99 7.39
N LEU A 108 -13.36 14.90 6.52
CA LEU A 108 -13.99 16.19 6.29
C LEU A 108 -14.61 16.19 4.90
N ASP A 109 -15.94 16.30 4.82
CA ASP A 109 -16.62 16.59 3.56
C ASP A 109 -16.54 18.10 3.29
N VAL A 110 -15.98 18.45 2.14
CA VAL A 110 -15.95 19.84 1.67
C VAL A 110 -16.72 19.90 0.37
N GLN A 111 -17.50 20.96 0.20
CA GLN A 111 -18.12 21.24 -1.10
C GLN A 111 -17.01 21.29 -2.15
N ASN A 112 -17.03 20.28 -3.02
CA ASN A 112 -16.01 19.95 -3.98
C ASN A 112 -14.75 19.40 -3.28
N GLY A 113 -14.68 18.10 -2.99
CA GLY A 113 -13.44 17.40 -2.61
C GLY A 113 -13.42 17.05 -1.13
N VAL A 114 -13.01 15.81 -0.81
CA VAL A 114 -13.09 15.29 0.55
C VAL A 114 -11.69 15.31 1.17
N TYR A 115 -11.53 15.86 2.37
CA TYR A 115 -10.27 15.76 3.10
C TYR A 115 -10.38 14.64 4.11
N VAL A 116 -9.77 13.51 3.75
CA VAL A 116 -9.70 12.29 4.57
C VAL A 116 -8.77 12.45 5.78
N TRP A 117 -8.90 11.51 6.72
CA TRP A 117 -8.08 11.36 7.92
C TRP A 117 -6.55 11.59 7.74
N PRO A 118 -5.85 11.21 6.64
CA PRO A 118 -4.42 11.48 6.49
C PRO A 118 -4.10 12.97 6.58
N THR A 119 -4.92 13.82 5.94
CA THR A 119 -4.68 15.26 5.89
C THR A 119 -4.72 15.92 7.26
N ARG A 120 -5.49 15.35 8.19
CA ARG A 120 -5.63 15.78 9.58
C ARG A 120 -4.39 15.44 10.40
N LEU A 121 -3.66 14.39 10.01
CA LEU A 121 -2.44 13.96 10.67
C LEU A 121 -1.17 14.61 10.10
N PHE A 122 -1.25 15.38 9.01
CA PHE A 122 -0.06 15.97 8.37
C PHE A 122 0.73 16.90 9.29
N THR A 123 0.06 17.68 10.13
CA THR A 123 0.75 18.56 11.07
C THR A 123 1.62 17.74 12.03
N GLN A 124 1.22 16.51 12.37
CA GLN A 124 1.92 15.68 13.35
C GLN A 124 3.02 14.84 12.69
N MET A 125 2.92 14.63 11.37
CA MET A 125 3.92 13.91 10.56
C MET A 125 4.91 14.83 9.82
N GLY A 126 4.71 16.15 9.87
CA GLY A 126 5.54 17.13 9.17
C GLY A 126 5.52 16.90 7.66
N THR A 127 6.70 16.77 7.05
CA THR A 127 6.86 16.57 5.60
C THR A 127 6.83 15.11 5.18
N ASN A 128 6.74 14.16 6.12
CA ASN A 128 6.86 12.74 5.84
C ASN A 128 5.54 12.14 5.33
N ARG A 129 5.19 12.38 4.06
CA ARG A 129 3.99 11.80 3.44
C ARG A 129 4.15 10.33 3.05
N SER A 130 5.37 9.81 3.08
CA SER A 130 5.66 8.42 2.70
C SER A 130 5.06 7.39 3.67
N VAL A 131 4.70 7.81 4.88
CA VAL A 131 4.05 6.98 5.92
C VAL A 131 2.57 6.71 5.66
N TYR A 132 1.92 7.38 4.70
CA TYR A 132 0.50 7.12 4.40
C TYR A 132 0.32 5.99 3.39
N ARG A 133 1.26 5.03 3.34
CA ARG A 133 1.16 3.88 2.45
C ARG A 133 1.74 2.60 3.05
N CYS A 134 1.18 1.47 2.62
CA CYS A 134 1.82 0.17 2.80
C CYS A 134 2.88 -0.06 1.70
N PRO A 135 4.12 -0.49 2.04
CA PRO A 135 5.18 -0.75 1.04
C PRO A 135 4.94 -2.03 0.20
N ALA A 136 3.97 -2.87 0.59
CA ALA A 136 3.53 -4.01 -0.22
C ALA A 136 2.41 -3.63 -1.21
N ALA A 137 1.79 -2.46 -1.06
CA ALA A 137 0.74 -2.01 -1.97
C ALA A 137 1.30 -1.38 -3.25
N ALA A 138 0.47 -1.30 -4.28
CA ALA A 138 0.82 -0.61 -5.52
C ALA A 138 1.21 0.86 -5.27
N SER A 139 2.25 1.33 -5.94
CA SER A 139 2.80 2.68 -5.73
C SER A 139 1.81 3.80 -6.07
N ASP A 140 0.81 3.51 -6.90
CA ASP A 140 -0.28 4.40 -7.28
C ASP A 140 -1.36 4.56 -6.19
N SER A 141 -1.10 4.05 -4.98
CA SER A 141 -1.89 4.29 -3.76
C SER A 141 -1.17 5.17 -2.72
N ALA A 142 0.00 5.70 -3.07
CA ALA A 142 0.79 6.56 -2.19
C ALA A 142 0.19 7.97 -2.10
N TRP A 143 0.46 8.67 -0.99
CA TRP A 143 0.17 10.10 -0.87
C TRP A 143 1.22 10.94 -1.60
N ASP A 144 1.32 10.77 -2.92
CA ASP A 144 2.29 11.41 -3.80
C ASP A 144 1.68 11.60 -5.19
N THR A 145 1.50 12.85 -5.63
CA THR A 145 0.92 13.20 -6.95
C THR A 145 1.78 12.75 -8.13
N ASN A 146 3.06 12.45 -7.93
CA ASN A 146 3.92 11.89 -8.96
C ASN A 146 3.63 10.41 -9.19
N LEU A 147 3.29 9.66 -8.13
CA LEU A 147 3.05 8.21 -8.19
C LEU A 147 1.56 7.87 -8.33
N ASN A 148 0.73 8.52 -7.54
CA ASN A 148 -0.71 8.31 -7.49
C ASN A 148 -1.42 9.37 -8.34
N LYS A 149 -1.74 8.98 -9.58
CA LYS A 149 -2.47 9.81 -10.55
C LYS A 149 -3.98 9.89 -10.28
N THR A 150 -4.46 9.16 -9.27
CA THR A 150 -5.85 9.25 -8.82
C THR A 150 -6.07 10.34 -7.77
N LEU A 151 -4.98 10.97 -7.29
CA LEU A 151 -5.04 12.18 -6.48
C LEU A 151 -5.26 13.42 -7.36
N GLY A 152 -5.98 14.37 -6.79
CA GLY A 152 -6.14 15.70 -7.34
C GLY A 152 -7.29 15.82 -8.33
N ARG A 153 -7.51 17.07 -8.71
CA ARG A 153 -8.51 17.53 -9.68
C ARG A 153 -8.08 18.89 -10.23
N PRO A 154 -8.78 19.47 -11.22
CA PRO A 154 -8.51 20.83 -11.66
C PRO A 154 -8.54 21.83 -10.50
N GLY A 155 -7.43 22.55 -10.27
CA GLY A 155 -7.29 23.57 -9.22
C GLY A 155 -6.83 23.08 -7.85
N ASP A 156 -6.82 21.77 -7.58
CA ASP A 156 -6.27 21.21 -6.35
C ASP A 156 -5.60 19.84 -6.63
N PRO A 157 -4.26 19.77 -6.70
CA PRO A 157 -3.54 18.53 -6.99
C PRO A 157 -3.60 17.51 -5.84
N TRP A 158 -4.05 17.89 -4.65
CA TRP A 158 -4.13 17.01 -3.47
C TRP A 158 -5.57 16.65 -3.08
N ALA A 159 -6.56 17.14 -3.83
CA ALA A 159 -7.95 16.79 -3.59
C ALA A 159 -8.15 15.28 -3.64
N VAL A 160 -8.88 14.74 -2.67
CA VAL A 160 -9.29 13.34 -2.69
C VAL A 160 -10.68 13.24 -3.29
N THR A 161 -10.82 12.29 -4.22
CA THR A 161 -12.05 11.96 -4.92
C THR A 161 -12.47 10.54 -4.54
N PRO A 162 -13.71 10.13 -4.82
CA PRO A 162 -14.13 8.74 -4.60
C PRO A 162 -13.23 7.70 -5.29
N ASN A 163 -12.59 8.08 -6.40
CA ASN A 163 -11.71 7.22 -7.19
C ASN A 163 -10.25 7.26 -6.72
N THR A 164 -9.93 8.08 -5.72
CA THR A 164 -8.57 8.18 -5.21
C THR A 164 -8.23 6.93 -4.41
N ARG A 165 -7.11 6.32 -4.77
CA ARG A 165 -6.66 5.06 -4.20
C ARG A 165 -5.78 5.25 -2.98
N PHE A 166 -6.00 4.41 -1.98
CA PHE A 166 -5.26 4.40 -0.73
C PHE A 166 -4.91 2.97 -0.33
N SER A 167 -3.74 2.80 0.27
CA SER A 167 -3.31 1.50 0.80
C SER A 167 -3.55 1.36 2.29
N LEU A 168 -3.98 2.43 2.96
CA LEU A 168 -4.39 2.47 4.36
C LEU A 168 -5.78 3.09 4.44
N GLY A 169 -6.68 2.45 5.15
CA GLY A 169 -8.03 2.93 5.39
C GLY A 169 -8.27 3.19 6.88
N TYR A 170 -9.33 3.93 7.17
CA TYR A 170 -9.73 4.33 8.51
C TYR A 170 -11.13 3.85 8.87
N ASN A 171 -11.29 3.42 10.11
CA ASN A 171 -12.59 3.05 10.67
C ASN A 171 -13.38 4.32 11.02
N ASP A 172 -14.15 4.81 10.05
CA ASP A 172 -14.95 6.01 10.15
C ASP A 172 -16.29 5.77 10.87
N TRP A 173 -17.04 4.77 10.41
CA TRP A 173 -18.43 4.51 10.81
C TRP A 173 -18.62 3.24 11.64
N GLY A 174 -17.57 2.44 11.84
CA GLY A 174 -17.67 1.13 12.49
C GLY A 174 -18.53 0.16 11.67
N LEU A 175 -19.33 -0.67 12.34
CA LEU A 175 -20.38 -1.45 11.67
C LEU A 175 -21.58 -0.58 11.23
N GLY A 176 -21.55 0.71 11.57
CA GLY A 176 -22.66 1.62 11.49
C GLY A 176 -22.88 2.28 10.14
N GLN A 177 -22.22 1.96 9.04
CA GLN A 177 -22.43 2.73 7.79
C GLN A 177 -23.88 2.70 7.26
N SER A 178 -24.66 1.68 7.61
CA SER A 178 -26.12 1.65 7.39
C SER A 178 -26.90 2.75 8.12
N ILE A 179 -26.28 3.46 9.08
CA ILE A 179 -26.83 4.65 9.76
C ILE A 179 -26.88 5.89 8.88
N LEU A 180 -26.16 5.92 7.75
CA LEU A 180 -26.23 7.07 6.83
C LEU A 180 -27.65 7.24 6.23
N ALA A 181 -28.51 6.23 6.36
CA ALA A 181 -29.93 6.31 6.04
C ALA A 181 -30.81 6.89 7.17
N ASP A 182 -30.32 6.95 8.41
CA ASP A 182 -31.01 7.49 9.59
C ASP A 182 -30.01 8.08 10.60
N LEU A 183 -29.82 9.40 10.53
CA LEU A 183 -28.88 10.16 11.36
C LEU A 183 -29.19 10.16 12.87
N ARG A 184 -30.27 9.51 13.31
CA ARG A 184 -30.58 9.36 14.74
C ARG A 184 -29.81 8.21 15.40
N LYS A 185 -29.27 7.30 14.60
CA LYS A 185 -28.49 6.16 15.09
C LYS A 185 -27.08 6.60 15.52
N PRO A 186 -26.46 5.91 16.50
CA PRO A 186 -25.16 6.30 17.02
C PRO A 186 -24.03 6.08 15.99
N GLN A 187 -23.05 6.97 16.01
CA GLN A 187 -21.77 6.79 15.33
C GLN A 187 -20.96 5.74 16.08
N LEU A 188 -20.61 4.64 15.41
CA LEU A 188 -19.87 3.53 16.00
C LEU A 188 -18.38 3.55 15.68
N GLY A 189 -17.95 4.24 14.63
CA GLY A 189 -16.53 4.33 14.29
C GLY A 189 -15.79 5.42 15.08
N LEU A 190 -14.64 5.84 14.55
CA LEU A 190 -13.83 6.92 15.12
C LEU A 190 -14.11 8.29 14.52
N GLY A 191 -15.20 8.40 13.77
CA GLY A 191 -15.71 9.65 13.21
C GLY A 191 -15.58 9.64 11.70
N GLY A 192 -16.70 9.51 11.00
CA GLY A 192 -16.79 9.78 9.57
C GLY A 192 -16.72 11.26 9.30
N ASP A 193 -17.84 11.86 8.93
CA ASP A 193 -17.84 13.28 8.57
C ASP A 193 -17.70 14.15 9.82
N VAL A 194 -16.78 15.12 9.81
CA VAL A 194 -16.56 16.09 10.89
C VAL A 194 -17.34 17.40 10.71
N ASN A 195 -18.09 17.52 9.60
CA ASN A 195 -19.01 18.60 9.28
C ASN A 195 -20.00 18.13 8.19
N GLY A 196 -20.88 19.01 7.71
CA GLY A 196 -21.79 18.67 6.62
C GLY A 196 -23.03 17.86 7.04
N GLY A 197 -23.72 17.29 6.05
CA GLY A 197 -25.04 16.68 6.22
C GLY A 197 -25.02 15.35 7.00
N PHE A 198 -23.90 14.63 6.98
CA PHE A 198 -23.71 13.40 7.75
C PHE A 198 -22.89 13.64 9.02
N PHE A 199 -22.76 14.87 9.53
CA PHE A 199 -22.01 15.11 10.76
C PHE A 199 -22.74 14.52 11.99
N HIS A 200 -22.07 13.61 12.70
CA HIS A 200 -22.59 12.95 13.92
C HIS A 200 -21.88 13.39 15.21
N GLY A 201 -21.25 14.57 15.19
CA GLY A 201 -20.42 15.01 16.31
C GLY A 201 -19.01 14.41 16.25
N ASN A 202 -18.08 15.08 16.93
CA ASN A 202 -16.71 14.58 17.04
C ASN A 202 -16.65 13.40 18.01
N VAL A 203 -15.98 12.32 17.62
CA VAL A 203 -15.68 11.19 18.51
C VAL A 203 -14.48 11.57 19.39
N LYS A 204 -14.71 11.67 20.69
CA LYS A 204 -13.69 11.96 21.70
C LYS A 204 -13.02 10.68 22.15
N ASP A 205 -11.86 10.82 22.77
CA ASP A 205 -11.18 9.69 23.40
C ASP A 205 -12.03 9.02 24.49
N SER A 206 -12.83 9.80 25.22
CA SER A 206 -13.78 9.30 26.23
C SER A 206 -14.92 8.46 25.66
N ASP A 207 -15.18 8.56 24.36
CA ASP A 207 -16.26 7.83 23.69
C ASP A 207 -15.80 6.42 23.27
N VAL A 208 -14.48 6.15 23.30
CA VAL A 208 -13.88 4.86 22.97
C VAL A 208 -13.72 4.02 24.24
N VAL A 209 -14.64 3.09 24.47
CA VAL A 209 -14.72 2.25 25.68
C VAL A 209 -13.50 1.35 25.85
N SER A 210 -12.95 0.83 24.74
CA SER A 210 -11.79 -0.05 24.76
C SER A 210 -10.80 0.31 23.65
N PRO A 211 -9.90 1.29 23.88
CA PRO A 211 -8.94 1.73 22.86
C PRO A 211 -8.03 0.61 22.34
N THR A 212 -7.67 -0.34 23.21
CA THR A 212 -6.88 -1.54 22.86
C THR A 212 -7.64 -2.56 22.03
N GLN A 213 -8.96 -2.40 21.84
CA GLN A 213 -9.79 -3.28 21.01
C GLN A 213 -10.45 -2.52 19.85
N MET A 214 -10.38 -1.18 19.84
CA MET A 214 -10.95 -0.37 18.78
C MET A 214 -10.01 -0.28 17.57
N LEU A 215 -10.37 -0.97 16.48
CA LEU A 215 -9.69 -0.89 15.20
C LEU A 215 -9.78 0.55 14.66
N MET A 216 -8.64 1.15 14.36
CA MET A 216 -8.56 2.52 13.86
C MET A 216 -8.13 2.56 12.38
N LEU A 217 -6.95 2.04 12.08
CA LEU A 217 -6.42 1.97 10.72
C LEU A 217 -6.17 0.52 10.35
N ALA A 218 -6.27 0.21 9.07
CA ALA A 218 -5.77 -1.05 8.54
C ALA A 218 -5.29 -0.87 7.11
N ASP A 219 -4.63 -1.88 6.57
CA ASP A 219 -4.49 -1.99 5.11
C ASP A 219 -5.87 -1.78 4.45
N ALA A 220 -5.97 -0.90 3.45
CA ALA A 220 -7.09 -0.86 2.51
C ALA A 220 -6.79 -1.74 1.29
N ARG A 221 -7.72 -2.03 0.38
CA ARG A 221 -7.45 -2.94 -0.77
C ARG A 221 -6.50 -2.33 -1.81
N ALA A 222 -6.64 -1.03 -2.11
CA ALA A 222 -5.87 -0.33 -3.14
C ALA A 222 -6.13 -0.85 -4.56
N GLU A 223 -7.34 -1.24 -4.93
CA GLU A 223 -7.63 -1.92 -6.21
C GLU A 223 -7.88 -0.93 -7.36
N LYS A 224 -7.36 -1.26 -8.55
CA LYS A 224 -7.41 -0.33 -9.72
C LYS A 224 -8.83 -0.12 -10.27
N SER A 225 -9.69 -1.11 -10.10
CA SER A 225 -11.03 -1.16 -10.71
C SER A 225 -12.13 -0.71 -9.76
N ASP A 226 -11.79 -0.18 -8.57
CA ASP A 226 -12.81 0.26 -7.62
C ASP A 226 -13.44 1.59 -8.10
N MET A 227 -14.68 1.49 -8.59
CA MET A 227 -15.46 2.60 -9.17
C MET A 227 -15.99 3.55 -8.09
N GLY A 228 -15.11 4.18 -7.31
CA GLY A 228 -15.52 5.20 -6.35
C GLY A 228 -15.67 4.71 -4.91
N ALA A 229 -14.94 3.67 -4.51
CA ALA A 229 -15.05 3.01 -3.21
C ALA A 229 -14.52 3.79 -2.01
N TYR A 230 -13.88 4.94 -2.24
CA TYR A 230 -13.29 5.76 -1.17
C TYR A 230 -12.43 4.94 -0.20
N GLU A 231 -11.34 4.38 -0.72
CA GLU A 231 -10.46 3.44 0.00
C GLU A 231 -9.75 4.03 1.23
N ALA A 232 -9.93 5.32 1.49
CA ALA A 232 -9.50 5.94 2.73
C ALA A 232 -10.35 5.50 3.94
N SER A 233 -11.52 4.89 3.70
CA SER A 233 -12.41 4.34 4.71
C SER A 233 -12.39 2.82 4.72
N LEU A 234 -12.75 2.23 5.86
CA LEU A 234 -12.86 0.79 6.06
C LEU A 234 -14.28 0.43 6.51
N ASP A 235 -14.85 -0.57 5.87
CA ASP A 235 -16.16 -1.11 6.23
C ASP A 235 -16.18 -2.63 5.96
N PRO A 236 -16.38 -3.48 6.99
CA PRO A 236 -16.47 -4.92 6.79
C PRO A 236 -17.76 -5.35 6.07
N THR A 237 -18.77 -4.48 6.01
CA THR A 237 -20.07 -4.73 5.39
C THR A 237 -20.06 -4.49 3.87
N GLN A 238 -19.04 -3.79 3.36
CA GLN A 238 -18.89 -3.47 1.93
C GLN A 238 -17.59 -4.03 1.37
N ASN A 239 -17.70 -4.91 0.37
CA ASN A 239 -16.56 -5.55 -0.30
C ASN A 239 -15.48 -4.57 -0.78
N VAL A 240 -15.90 -3.40 -1.27
CA VAL A 240 -15.01 -2.38 -1.81
C VAL A 240 -14.19 -1.65 -0.73
N GLN A 241 -14.62 -1.71 0.53
CA GLN A 241 -13.97 -1.08 1.69
C GLN A 241 -13.45 -2.09 2.71
N TRP A 242 -13.40 -3.38 2.36
CA TRP A 242 -12.77 -4.35 3.24
C TRP A 242 -11.30 -3.98 3.51
N PRO A 243 -10.78 -4.35 4.68
CA PRO A 243 -9.33 -4.32 4.89
C PRO A 243 -8.59 -5.11 3.80
N GLY A 244 -7.41 -4.66 3.40
CA GLY A 244 -6.56 -5.33 2.43
C GLY A 244 -5.92 -6.60 3.01
N ASN A 245 -5.64 -7.61 2.18
CA ASN A 245 -5.10 -8.90 2.61
C ASN A 245 -3.71 -9.25 2.04
N ARG A 246 -2.97 -8.25 1.56
CA ARG A 246 -1.67 -8.37 0.88
C ARG A 246 -0.57 -9.06 1.71
N HIS A 247 -0.64 -9.05 3.04
CA HIS A 247 0.36 -9.66 3.90
C HIS A 247 0.10 -11.15 4.16
N ASN A 248 0.09 -11.96 3.08
CA ASN A 248 -0.21 -13.40 3.14
C ASN A 248 -1.62 -13.70 3.70
N ARG A 249 -2.64 -13.05 3.12
CA ARG A 249 -4.05 -13.07 3.56
C ARG A 249 -4.30 -12.41 4.91
N ARG A 250 -3.32 -11.64 5.39
CA ARG A 250 -3.43 -10.87 6.63
C ARG A 250 -3.54 -9.39 6.31
N THR A 251 -4.22 -8.70 7.20
CA THR A 251 -4.32 -7.25 7.26
C THR A 251 -3.54 -6.80 8.50
N ASP A 252 -2.68 -5.81 8.33
CA ASP A 252 -2.04 -5.14 9.44
C ASP A 252 -2.96 -4.01 9.92
N ILE A 253 -3.18 -3.95 11.23
CA ILE A 253 -4.21 -3.16 11.88
C ILE A 253 -3.55 -2.33 12.98
N LEU A 254 -3.92 -1.06 13.06
CA LEU A 254 -3.65 -0.15 14.17
C LEU A 254 -4.89 0.00 15.03
N PHE A 255 -4.72 -0.06 16.34
CA PHE A 255 -5.77 0.21 17.33
C PHE A 255 -5.66 1.62 17.88
N ALA A 256 -6.76 2.09 18.48
CA ALA A 256 -6.89 3.46 18.96
C ALA A 256 -5.90 3.85 20.06
N ASP A 257 -5.38 2.89 20.83
CA ASP A 257 -4.28 3.10 21.80
C ASP A 257 -2.88 3.18 21.15
N GLY A 258 -2.78 2.99 19.83
CA GLY A 258 -1.55 3.09 19.05
C GLY A 258 -0.77 1.78 18.88
N HIS A 259 -1.22 0.66 19.46
CA HIS A 259 -0.59 -0.63 19.15
C HIS A 259 -1.04 -1.15 17.78
N ALA A 260 -0.17 -1.92 17.14
CA ALA A 260 -0.46 -2.52 15.85
C ALA A 260 -0.34 -4.05 15.93
N GLU A 261 -1.32 -4.73 15.36
CA GLU A 261 -1.40 -6.17 15.27
C GLU A 261 -1.70 -6.60 13.82
N SER A 262 -1.61 -7.89 13.55
CA SER A 262 -1.97 -8.40 12.22
C SER A 262 -2.90 -9.59 12.37
N ALA A 263 -3.94 -9.65 11.55
CA ALA A 263 -4.99 -10.66 11.61
C ALA A 263 -5.35 -11.17 10.21
N ARG A 264 -5.95 -12.37 10.10
CA ARG A 264 -6.47 -12.82 8.79
C ARG A 264 -7.67 -11.97 8.43
N ARG A 265 -7.70 -11.40 7.21
CA ARG A 265 -8.82 -10.58 6.72
C ARG A 265 -10.16 -11.29 6.92
N LYS A 266 -10.23 -12.58 6.55
CA LYS A 266 -11.38 -13.45 6.78
C LYS A 266 -12.00 -13.27 8.17
N ASN A 267 -11.21 -13.24 9.23
CA ASN A 267 -11.71 -13.14 10.60
C ASN A 267 -12.22 -11.72 10.91
N VAL A 268 -11.55 -10.70 10.36
CA VAL A 268 -11.85 -9.27 10.62
C VAL A 268 -13.19 -8.85 10.01
N ILE A 269 -13.58 -9.46 8.89
CA ILE A 269 -14.83 -9.14 8.15
C ILE A 269 -15.96 -10.16 8.37
N ASP A 270 -15.73 -11.23 9.13
CA ASP A 270 -16.69 -12.34 9.26
C ASP A 270 -17.97 -11.86 9.98
N PRO A 271 -19.16 -11.98 9.36
CA PRO A 271 -20.43 -11.52 9.94
C PRO A 271 -20.96 -12.40 11.07
N VAL A 272 -20.36 -13.54 11.38
CA VAL A 272 -20.88 -14.45 12.43
C VAL A 272 -20.98 -13.71 13.77
N LYS A 273 -22.13 -13.86 14.46
CA LYS A 273 -22.49 -13.09 15.66
C LYS A 273 -21.60 -13.30 16.89
N ASP A 274 -20.90 -14.43 16.98
CA ASP A 274 -19.95 -14.72 18.06
C ASP A 274 -18.51 -14.32 17.71
N ASN A 275 -18.30 -13.74 16.52
CA ASN A 275 -17.00 -13.26 16.11
C ASN A 275 -16.58 -12.04 16.94
N ILE A 276 -15.46 -12.17 17.65
CA ILE A 276 -14.85 -11.11 18.46
C ILE A 276 -14.54 -9.84 17.66
N TRP A 277 -14.27 -9.96 16.35
CA TRP A 277 -13.95 -8.80 15.53
C TRP A 277 -15.12 -7.83 15.37
N ARG A 278 -16.36 -8.28 15.54
CA ARG A 278 -17.53 -7.42 15.45
C ARG A 278 -17.47 -6.25 16.43
N SER A 279 -17.10 -6.51 17.68
CA SER A 279 -17.01 -5.45 18.68
C SER A 279 -15.83 -4.52 18.45
N ARG A 280 -14.74 -5.03 17.87
CA ARG A 280 -13.52 -4.29 17.58
C ARG A 280 -13.69 -3.21 16.50
N TRP A 281 -14.77 -3.26 15.74
CA TRP A 281 -15.13 -2.19 14.80
C TRP A 281 -15.80 -0.99 15.49
N ASN A 282 -16.27 -1.12 16.73
CA ASN A 282 -17.18 -0.14 17.34
C ASN A 282 -16.59 0.50 18.60
N ASN A 283 -16.76 1.81 18.74
CA ASN A 283 -16.23 2.63 19.82
C ASN A 283 -16.83 2.27 21.20
N ASP A 284 -18.06 1.75 21.24
CA ASP A 284 -18.71 1.23 22.43
C ASP A 284 -18.30 -0.20 22.80
N ASN A 285 -17.45 -0.82 21.97
CA ASN A 285 -16.99 -2.21 22.06
C ASN A 285 -18.14 -3.23 22.17
N GLN A 286 -19.29 -2.96 21.53
CA GLN A 286 -20.40 -3.90 21.39
C GLN A 286 -20.39 -4.58 20.02
N PRO A 287 -20.80 -5.86 19.92
CA PRO A 287 -20.79 -6.60 18.65
C PRO A 287 -21.93 -6.24 17.68
N HIS A 288 -22.90 -5.43 18.12
CA HIS A 288 -24.09 -5.02 17.36
C HIS A 288 -24.73 -6.15 16.54
N ASN A 289 -25.18 -7.20 17.22
CA ASN A 289 -25.70 -8.42 16.60
C ASN A 289 -27.03 -8.24 15.83
N GLU A 290 -27.65 -7.08 15.96
CA GLU A 290 -28.75 -6.59 15.14
C GLU A 290 -28.31 -6.21 13.72
N LEU A 291 -27.05 -5.82 13.53
CA LEU A 291 -26.48 -5.49 12.22
C LEU A 291 -26.03 -6.77 11.50
N THR A 292 -26.45 -6.94 10.26
CA THR A 292 -26.08 -8.12 9.45
C THR A 292 -25.55 -7.68 8.09
N TRP A 293 -24.58 -8.42 7.57
CA TRP A 293 -24.03 -8.24 6.23
C TRP A 293 -23.65 -9.59 5.65
N THR A 294 -23.33 -9.60 4.35
CA THR A 294 -22.88 -10.80 3.66
C THR A 294 -21.46 -10.62 3.15
N VAL A 295 -20.68 -11.70 3.17
CA VAL A 295 -19.31 -11.71 2.65
C VAL A 295 -19.26 -12.61 1.42
N ASN A 296 -18.79 -12.04 0.31
CA ASN A 296 -18.44 -12.84 -0.86
C ASN A 296 -17.09 -13.55 -0.60
N TRP A 297 -17.16 -14.79 -0.13
CA TRP A 297 -15.98 -15.59 0.20
C TRP A 297 -15.07 -15.89 -1.01
N THR A 298 -15.62 -15.90 -2.22
CA THR A 298 -14.82 -16.04 -3.44
C THR A 298 -13.96 -14.81 -3.68
N ALA A 299 -14.52 -13.61 -3.45
CA ALA A 299 -13.76 -12.36 -3.52
C ALA A 299 -12.75 -12.25 -2.37
N GLU A 300 -13.14 -12.62 -1.14
CA GLU A 300 -12.24 -12.61 0.03
C GLU A 300 -10.99 -13.49 -0.20
N ALA A 301 -11.15 -14.63 -0.88
CA ALA A 301 -10.05 -15.55 -1.15
C ALA A 301 -8.99 -15.00 -2.14
N MET A 302 -9.34 -13.97 -2.93
CA MET A 302 -8.42 -13.28 -3.84
C MET A 302 -7.46 -12.40 -3.03
N LEU A 303 -6.17 -12.41 -3.42
CA LEU A 303 -5.17 -11.53 -2.83
C LEU A 303 -5.25 -10.16 -3.50
N ASP A 304 -5.37 -9.11 -2.70
CA ASP A 304 -5.27 -7.73 -3.18
C ASP A 304 -3.81 -7.46 -3.60
N ARG A 305 -3.63 -6.65 -4.65
CA ARG A 305 -2.32 -6.41 -5.29
C ARG A 305 -1.62 -5.13 -4.86
#